data_AF-A0A1V5W547-F1
#
_entry.id   AF-A0A1V5W547-F1
#
_cell.length_a   1.000
_cell.length_b   1.000
_cell.length_c   1.000
_cell.angle_alpha   90.00
_cell.angle_beta   90.00
_cell.angle_gamma   90.00
#
_symmetry.space_group_name_H-M   'P 1'
#
loop_
_entity.id
_entity.type
_entity.pdbx_description
1 polymer ?
#
loop_
_entity_poly.entity_id
_entity_poly.type
_entity_poly.pdbx_seq_one_letter_code
_entity_poly.pdbx_strand_id
1 'polypeptide(L)'
;MTKLNEKDEYKIGRFFIENGIINEAQLKEALELQRDNKDRLLGEILVTMGVLSKEELIMALEMYMMMTDSEDMTIDEWLDQEEIDMVLKKLEAQKTKNA
;
A
#
# COMPACT_ATOMS: atom_id res chain seq x y z
N MET A 1 2.92 -6.24 -18.63
CA MET A 1 3.19 -5.58 -17.34
C MET A 1 2.17 -6.12 -16.37
N THR A 2 2.60 -6.95 -15.43
CA THR A 2 1.71 -7.66 -14.50
C THR A 2 1.30 -6.68 -13.40
N LYS A 3 -0.01 -6.50 -13.21
CA LYS A 3 -0.58 -5.64 -12.18
C LYS A 3 -0.20 -6.20 -10.80
N LEU A 4 0.31 -5.35 -9.91
CA LEU A 4 0.54 -5.71 -8.51
C LEU A 4 -0.82 -6.03 -7.86
N ASN A 5 -0.86 -7.00 -6.95
CA ASN A 5 -2.10 -7.28 -6.22
C ASN A 5 -2.35 -6.17 -5.18
N GLU A 6 -3.59 -5.97 -4.73
CA GLU A 6 -3.98 -4.90 -3.79
C GLU A 6 -3.19 -4.95 -2.46
N LYS A 7 -2.71 -6.15 -2.07
CA LYS A 7 -1.91 -6.37 -0.85
C LYS A 7 -0.48 -5.83 -1.00
N ASP A 8 0.13 -6.03 -2.17
CA ASP A 8 1.47 -5.53 -2.49
C ASP A 8 1.47 -4.01 -2.62
N GLU A 9 0.42 -3.43 -3.22
CA GLU A 9 0.27 -1.98 -3.30
C GLU A 9 0.14 -1.33 -1.92
N TYR A 10 -0.59 -1.97 -0.99
CA TYR A 10 -0.66 -1.52 0.39
C TYR A 10 0.69 -1.59 1.12
N LYS A 11 1.45 -2.69 0.95
CA LYS A 11 2.79 -2.85 1.52
C LYS A 11 3.74 -1.76 1.01
N ILE A 12 3.73 -1.49 -0.30
CA ILE A 12 4.54 -0.44 -0.92
C ILE A 12 4.13 0.94 -0.41
N GLY A 13 2.83 1.24 -0.37
CA GLY A 13 2.33 2.52 0.14
C GLY A 13 2.75 2.77 1.59
N ARG A 14 2.68 1.75 2.43
CA ARG A 14 3.15 1.83 3.83
C ARG A 14 4.66 2.04 3.90
N PHE A 15 5.45 1.33 3.10
CA PHE A 15 6.89 1.54 3.03
C PHE A 15 7.23 2.97 2.62
N PHE A 16 6.50 3.57 1.68
CA PHE A 16 6.71 4.97 1.28
C PHE A 16 6.44 5.94 2.44
N ILE A 17 5.46 5.65 3.30
CA ILE A 17 5.21 6.46 4.51
C ILE A 17 6.33 6.29 5.54
N GLU A 18 6.70 5.06 5.85
CA GLU A 18 7.72 4.76 6.86
C GLU A 18 9.10 5.35 6.50
N ASN A 19 9.37 5.54 5.21
CA ASN A 19 10.59 6.18 4.71
C ASN A 19 10.41 7.68 4.37
N GLY A 20 9.25 8.27 4.64
CA GLY A 20 9.00 9.70 4.43
C GLY A 20 8.93 10.14 2.97
N ILE A 21 8.74 9.21 2.04
CA ILE A 21 8.59 9.47 0.59
C ILE A 21 7.23 10.10 0.30
N ILE A 22 6.19 9.63 1.00
CA ILE A 22 4.84 10.22 1.01
C ILE A 22 4.33 10.29 2.44
N ASN A 23 3.25 11.03 2.68
CA ASN A 23 2.53 11.01 3.96
C ASN A 23 1.22 10.21 3.87
N GLU A 24 0.61 9.94 5.03
CA GLU A 24 -0.66 9.19 5.13
C GLU A 24 -1.81 9.82 4.34
N ALA A 25 -1.89 11.16 4.32
CA ALA A 25 -2.95 11.87 3.61
C ALA A 25 -2.83 11.69 2.09
N GLN A 26 -1.60 11.78 1.56
CA GLN A 26 -1.31 11.57 0.14
C GLN A 26 -1.56 10.13 -0.28
N LEU A 27 -1.18 9.15 0.54
CA LEU A 27 -1.49 7.74 0.27
C LEU A 27 -3.00 7.51 0.26
N LYS A 28 -3.72 8.06 1.24
CA LYS A 28 -5.18 7.92 1.33
C LYS A 28 -5.88 8.50 0.11
N GLU A 29 -5.51 9.71 -0.30
CA GLU A 29 -6.07 10.36 -1.49
C GLU A 29 -5.78 9.55 -2.77
N ALA A 30 -4.55 9.04 -2.92
CA ALA A 30 -4.18 8.19 -4.04
C ALA A 30 -5.00 6.89 -4.09
N LEU A 31 -5.23 6.24 -2.94
CA LEU A 31 -6.07 5.05 -2.82
C LEU A 31 -7.55 5.33 -3.10
N GLU A 32 -8.07 6.50 -2.69
CA GLU A 32 -9.44 6.92 -3.02
C GLU A 32 -9.61 7.08 -4.53
N LEU A 33 -8.66 7.73 -5.21
CA LEU A 33 -8.64 7.86 -6.67
C LEU A 33 -8.48 6.51 -7.38
N GLN A 34 -7.69 5.60 -6.80
CA GLN A 34 -7.50 4.25 -7.34
C GLN A 34 -8.78 3.43 -7.23
N ARG A 35 -9.51 3.55 -6.13
CA ARG A 35 -10.79 2.86 -5.94
C ARG A 35 -11.79 3.23 -7.02
N ASP A 36 -11.80 4.50 -7.42
CA ASP A 36 -12.68 5.02 -8.48
C ASP A 36 -12.18 4.64 -9.89
N ASN A 37 -10.90 4.28 -10.04
CA ASN A 37 -10.32 3.80 -11.28
C ASN A 37 -9.38 2.61 -11.04
N LYS A 38 -10.00 1.43 -10.86
CA LYS A 38 -9.30 0.20 -10.48
C LYS A 38 -8.20 -0.23 -11.46
N ASP A 39 -8.20 0.25 -12.69
CA ASP A 39 -7.19 -0.11 -13.70
C ASP A 39 -5.90 0.70 -13.57
N ARG A 40 -5.91 1.80 -12.80
CA ARG A 40 -4.73 2.61 -12.54
C ARG A 40 -3.92 2.06 -11.39
N LEU A 41 -2.60 2.12 -11.54
CA LEU A 41 -1.66 1.73 -10.50
C LEU A 41 -1.48 2.87 -9.49
N LEU A 42 -1.32 2.54 -8.22
CA LEU A 42 -1.12 3.51 -7.15
C LEU A 42 0.05 4.47 -7.44
N GLY A 43 1.18 3.93 -7.94
CA GLY A 43 2.35 4.73 -8.31
C GLY A 43 2.07 5.74 -9.42
N GLU A 44 1.28 5.37 -10.44
CA GLU A 44 0.89 6.29 -11.51
C GLU A 44 0.00 7.42 -11.01
N ILE A 45 -0.86 7.11 -10.04
CA ILE A 45 -1.74 8.09 -9.41
C ILE A 45 -0.89 9.07 -8.58
N LEU A 46 0.03 8.58 -7.77
CA LEU A 46 0.98 9.43 -7.00
C LEU A 46 1.77 10.37 -7.91
N VAL A 47 2.20 9.90 -9.09
CA VAL A 47 2.87 10.75 -10.07
C VAL A 47 1.93 11.78 -10.69
N THR A 48 0.71 11.37 -11.03
CA THR A 48 -0.30 12.27 -11.62
C THR A 48 -0.73 13.36 -10.66
N MET A 49 -0.79 13.05 -9.36
CA MET A 49 -1.07 14.01 -8.29
C MET A 49 0.08 15.00 -8.06
N GLY A 50 1.26 14.76 -8.64
CA GLY A 50 2.46 15.56 -8.38
C GLY A 50 3.06 15.33 -7.00
N VAL A 51 2.66 14.24 -6.31
CA VAL A 51 3.26 13.83 -5.03
C VAL A 51 4.66 13.27 -5.27
N LEU A 52 4.85 12.54 -6.37
CA LEU A 52 6.13 12.03 -6.81
C LEU A 52 6.39 12.42 -8.28
N SER A 53 7.64 12.69 -8.61
CA SER A 53 8.12 12.59 -10.00
C SER A 53 8.26 11.12 -10.42
N LYS A 54 8.43 10.88 -11.72
CA LYS A 54 8.70 9.52 -12.21
C LYS A 54 10.01 9.00 -11.65
N GLU A 55 11.01 9.87 -11.54
CA GLU A 55 12.33 9.58 -11.01
C GLU A 55 12.26 9.22 -9.53
N GLU A 56 11.51 9.98 -8.72
CA GLU A 56 11.29 9.66 -7.30
C GLU A 56 10.55 8.34 -7.11
N LEU A 57 9.55 8.05 -7.95
CA LEU A 57 8.87 6.75 -7.91
C LEU A 57 9.82 5.59 -8.22
N ILE A 58 10.69 5.74 -9.23
CA ILE A 58 11.69 4.71 -9.57
C ILE A 58 12.63 4.48 -8.39
N MET A 59 13.20 5.54 -7.82
CA MET A 59 14.10 5.43 -6.67
C MET A 59 13.42 4.80 -5.45
N ALA A 60 12.16 5.18 -5.18
CA ALA A 60 11.37 4.61 -4.09
C ALA A 60 11.11 3.11 -4.28
N LEU A 61 10.84 2.66 -5.51
CA LEU A 61 10.66 1.25 -5.84
C LEU A 61 11.97 0.47 -5.76
N GLU A 62 13.08 1.03 -6.23
CA GLU A 62 14.41 0.43 -6.07
C GLU A 62 14.76 0.26 -4.59
N MET A 63 14.52 1.30 -3.79
CA MET A 63 14.71 1.27 -2.34
C MET A 63 13.84 0.20 -1.68
N TYR A 64 12.56 0.08 -2.06
CA TYR A 64 11.68 -0.99 -1.59
C TYR A 64 12.27 -2.37 -1.91
N MET A 65 12.63 -2.63 -3.17
CA MET A 65 13.20 -3.91 -3.59
C MET A 65 14.51 -4.27 -2.88
N MET A 66 15.33 -3.28 -2.51
CA MET A 66 16.59 -3.50 -1.78
C MET A 66 16.42 -3.68 -0.27
N MET A 67 15.45 -2.99 0.33
CA MET A 67 15.28 -2.95 1.80
C MET A 67 14.27 -3.95 2.33
N THR A 68 13.37 -4.42 1.47
CA THR A 68 12.59 -5.61 1.77
C THR A 68 13.37 -6.81 1.26
N ASP A 69 14.03 -7.55 2.17
CA ASP A 69 14.40 -8.94 1.89
C ASP A 69 13.09 -9.65 1.55
N SER A 70 12.81 -9.83 0.27
CA SER A 70 11.66 -10.58 -0.19
C SER A 70 11.90 -12.08 -0.03
N GLU A 71 12.34 -12.50 1.16
CA GLU A 71 12.11 -13.86 1.65
C GLU A 71 10.66 -14.01 2.17
N ASP A 72 9.95 -12.90 2.42
CA ASP A 72 8.52 -12.84 2.78
C ASP A 72 7.60 -12.68 1.54
N MET A 73 8.09 -13.13 0.38
CA MET A 73 7.31 -13.38 -0.83
C MET A 73 7.11 -14.89 -1.04
N THR A 74 6.87 -15.64 0.04
CA THR A 74 6.15 -16.91 -0.09
C THR A 74 4.70 -16.57 -0.47
N ILE A 75 4.46 -16.63 -1.79
CA ILE A 75 3.12 -16.60 -2.38
C ILE A 75 2.19 -17.69 -1.78
N ASP A 76 2.74 -18.63 -1.00
CA ASP A 76 2.04 -19.78 -0.43
C ASP A 76 1.53 -19.60 1.02
N GLU A 77 1.90 -18.54 1.76
CA GLU A 77 1.35 -18.25 3.11
C GLU A 77 0.28 -17.15 3.09
N TRP A 78 -0.64 -17.27 2.14
CA TRP A 78 -1.79 -16.38 2.02
C TRP A 78 -2.87 -16.79 3.01
N LEU A 79 -2.90 -16.07 4.13
CA LEU A 79 -3.97 -15.97 5.12
C LEU A 79 -5.36 -16.39 4.57
N ASP A 80 -5.95 -17.45 5.14
CA ASP A 80 -7.34 -17.83 4.90
C ASP A 80 -8.30 -16.80 5.51
N GLN A 81 -9.57 -16.83 5.08
CA GLN A 81 -10.65 -15.88 5.44
C GLN A 81 -10.79 -15.58 6.95
N GLU A 82 -10.31 -16.46 7.84
CA GLU A 82 -10.39 -16.28 9.30
C GLU A 82 -9.52 -15.12 9.83
N GLU A 83 -8.40 -14.81 9.19
CA GLU A 83 -7.49 -13.76 9.67
C GLU A 83 -7.95 -12.36 9.27
N ILE A 84 -8.63 -12.23 8.12
CA ILE A 84 -9.30 -11.00 7.70
C ILE A 84 -10.40 -10.64 8.71
N ASP A 85 -11.21 -11.63 9.12
CA ASP A 85 -12.24 -11.46 10.15
C ASP A 85 -11.64 -11.05 11.50
N MET A 86 -10.47 -11.58 11.87
CA MET A 86 -9.80 -11.22 13.12
C MET A 86 -9.31 -9.76 13.12
N VAL A 87 -8.82 -9.26 11.99
CA VAL A 87 -8.34 -7.87 11.86
C VAL A 87 -9.51 -6.88 11.85
N LEU A 88 -10.58 -7.18 11.12
CA LEU A 88 -11.81 -6.36 11.11
C LEU A 88 -12.44 -6.29 12.50
N LYS A 89 -12.52 -7.42 13.21
CA LYS A 89 -13.02 -7.48 14.59
C LYS A 89 -12.18 -6.66 15.58
N LYS A 90 -10.85 -6.63 15.40
CA LYS A 90 -9.95 -5.81 16.24
C LYS A 90 -10.11 -4.31 15.98
N LEU A 91 -10.42 -3.91 14.75
CA LEU A 91 -10.68 -2.51 14.39
C LEU A 91 -12.05 -2.03 14.88
N GLU A 92 -13.07 -2.88 14.85
CA GLU A 92 -14.39 -2.57 15.44
C GLU A 92 -14.36 -2.47 16.96
N ALA A 93 -13.58 -3.34 17.63
CA ALA A 93 -13.41 -3.31 19.09
C ALA A 93 -12.61 -2.09 19.60
N GLN A 94 -11.79 -1.45 18.75
CA GLN A 94 -11.09 -0.21 19.10
C GLN A 94 -11.95 1.04 18.93
N LYS A 95 -12.92 1.03 18.00
CA LYS A 95 -13.89 2.13 17.84
C LYS A 95 -14.89 2.23 19.00
N THR A 96 -15.19 1.13 19.69
CA THR A 96 -16.13 1.10 20.83
C THR A 96 -15.52 1.48 22.17
N LYS A 97 -14.18 1.58 22.29
CA LYS A 97 -13.52 2.05 23.52
C LYS A 97 -13.28 3.56 23.57
N ASN A 98 -13.49 4.26 22.46
CA ASN A 98 -13.31 5.71 22.35
C ASN A 98 -14.64 6.46 22.09
N ALA A 99 -15.79 5.84 22.38
CA ALA A 99 -17.12 6.45 22.36
C ALA A 99 -17.74 6.45 23.76
#